data_AF-A0A962XJF2-F1
#
_entry.id   AF-A0A962XJF2-F1
#
_cell.length_a   1.000
_cell.length_b   1.000
_cell.length_c   1.000
_cell.angle_alpha   90.00
_cell.angle_beta   90.00
_cell.angle_gamma   90.00
#
_symmetry.space_group_name_H-M   'P 1'
#
loop_
_entity.id
_entity.type
_entity.pdbx_description
1 polymer ?
#
loop_
_entity_poly.entity_id
_entity_poly.type
_entity_poly.pdbx_seq_one_letter_code
_entity_poly.pdbx_strand_id
1 'polypeptide(L)'
;MGRLFWKFFFAFWLTLLIASIGVGTAVWLHRKTLEDRDRALASGPRTLFLISAAAATLRHGGIAALRALLEEQHRQGNAPVYVVDTAGQELFGRAVQPEALAQAGRWARADREPRVARLET
;
A
#
# COMPACT_ATOMS: atom_id res chain seq x y z
N MET A 1 -16.49 41.84 36.54
CA MET A 1 -15.20 41.72 35.81
C MET A 1 -15.05 40.38 35.04
N GLY A 2 -16.12 39.68 34.62
CA GLY A 2 -15.98 38.36 33.94
C GLY A 2 -16.09 38.39 32.40
N ARG A 3 -16.66 39.45 31.82
CA ARG A 3 -17.06 39.48 30.42
C ARG A 3 -15.90 39.67 29.43
N LEU A 4 -14.80 40.29 29.88
CA LEU A 4 -13.61 40.51 29.06
C LEU A 4 -12.70 39.27 29.05
N PHE A 5 -12.49 38.66 30.23
CA PHE A 5 -11.72 37.42 30.40
C PHE A 5 -12.27 36.30 29.51
N TRP A 6 -13.59 36.11 29.51
CA TRP A 6 -14.24 35.09 28.69
C TRP A 6 -13.96 35.27 27.19
N LYS A 7 -13.94 36.52 26.70
CA LYS A 7 -13.69 36.82 25.27
C LYS A 7 -12.27 36.48 24.86
N PHE A 8 -11.28 36.78 25.70
CA PHE A 8 -9.88 36.44 25.44
C PHE A 8 -9.62 34.94 25.53
N PHE A 9 -10.23 34.28 26.53
CA PHE A 9 -10.14 32.83 26.66
C PHE A 9 -10.72 32.14 25.42
N PHE A 10 -11.90 32.57 24.96
CA PHE A 10 -12.52 32.03 23.76
C PHE A 10 -11.71 32.32 22.49
N ALA A 11 -11.17 33.54 22.35
CA ALA A 11 -10.37 33.91 21.18
C ALA A 11 -9.08 33.08 21.12
N PHE A 12 -8.41 32.87 22.26
CA PHE A 12 -7.23 32.01 22.36
C PHE A 12 -7.59 30.56 22.02
N TRP A 13 -8.67 30.03 22.62
CA TRP A 13 -9.15 28.69 22.32
C TRP A 13 -9.48 28.50 20.84
N LEU A 14 -10.19 29.46 20.24
CA LEU A 14 -10.56 29.42 18.83
C LEU A 14 -9.32 29.43 17.92
N THR A 15 -8.32 30.24 18.26
CA THR A 15 -7.05 30.29 17.52
C THR A 15 -6.30 28.95 17.60
N LEU A 16 -6.23 28.34 18.79
CA LEU A 16 -5.64 27.01 18.96
C LEU A 16 -6.38 25.95 18.16
N LEU A 17 -7.71 26.01 18.15
CA LEU A 17 -8.56 25.08 17.41
C LEU A 17 -8.33 25.21 15.90
N ILE A 18 -8.30 26.45 15.38
CA ILE A 18 -8.01 26.74 13.97
C ILE A 18 -6.60 26.26 13.58
N ALA A 19 -5.58 26.55 14.41
CA ALA A 19 -4.22 26.10 14.16
C ALA A 19 -4.13 24.57 14.13
N SER A 20 -4.80 23.90 15.07
CA SER A 20 -4.82 22.44 15.16
C SER A 20 -5.52 21.80 13.95
N ILE A 21 -6.66 22.37 13.52
CA ILE A 21 -7.35 21.95 12.30
C ILE A 21 -6.44 22.16 11.08
N GLY A 22 -5.81 23.34 10.96
CA GLY A 22 -4.93 23.65 9.82
C GLY A 22 -3.76 22.68 9.69
N VAL A 23 -3.06 22.39 10.80
CA VAL A 23 -1.97 21.41 10.82
C VAL A 23 -2.50 20.00 10.52
N GLY A 24 -3.63 19.61 11.11
CA GLY A 24 -4.26 18.33 10.85
C GLY A 24 -4.64 18.15 9.37
N THR A 25 -5.27 19.15 8.76
CA THR A 25 -5.65 19.14 7.34
C THR A 25 -4.43 19.16 6.43
N ALA A 26 -3.40 19.95 6.75
CA ALA A 26 -2.15 19.99 5.96
C ALA A 26 -1.42 18.65 6.01
N VAL A 27 -1.31 18.03 7.19
CA VAL A 27 -0.71 16.70 7.35
C VAL A 27 -1.55 15.64 6.66
N TRP A 28 -2.88 15.69 6.76
CA TRP A 28 -3.77 14.76 6.06
C TRP A 28 -3.63 14.88 4.55
N LEU A 29 -3.59 16.11 4.02
CA LEU A 29 -3.40 16.35 2.59
C LEU A 29 -2.01 15.88 2.13
N HIS A 30 -0.97 16.15 2.92
CA HIS A 30 0.38 15.69 2.62
C HIS A 30 0.49 14.16 2.64
N ARG A 31 -0.11 13.50 3.65
CA ARG A 31 -0.21 12.03 3.73
C ARG A 31 -0.99 11.46 2.56
N LYS A 32 -2.10 12.09 2.16
CA LYS A 32 -2.88 11.69 1.00
C LYS A 32 -2.05 11.76 -0.29
N THR A 33 -1.24 12.80 -0.46
CA THR A 33 -0.34 12.90 -1.63
C THR A 33 0.78 11.88 -1.64
N LEU A 34 1.29 11.49 -0.47
CA LEU A 34 2.28 10.42 -0.35
C LEU A 34 1.64 9.05 -0.58
N GLU A 35 0.48 8.78 -0.01
CA GLU A 35 -0.30 7.56 -0.28
C GLU A 35 -0.70 7.43 -1.75
N ASP A 36 -1.10 8.52 -2.40
CA ASP A 36 -1.47 8.50 -3.81
C ASP A 36 -0.24 8.32 -4.71
N ARG A 37 0.94 8.85 -4.32
CA ARG A 37 2.21 8.53 -4.99
C ARG A 37 2.62 7.09 -4.80
N ASP A 38 2.53 6.56 -3.58
CA ASP A 38 2.83 5.15 -3.30
C ASP A 38 1.83 4.21 -3.99
N ARG A 39 0.55 4.61 -4.10
CA ARG A 39 -0.45 3.93 -4.94
C ARG A 39 -0.08 3.98 -6.41
N ALA A 40 0.35 5.13 -6.92
CA ALA A 40 0.79 5.30 -8.30
C ALA A 40 2.09 4.54 -8.60
N LEU A 41 2.95 4.31 -7.59
CA LEU A 41 4.11 3.41 -7.71
C LEU A 41 3.67 1.95 -7.67
N ALA A 42 2.75 1.56 -6.77
CA ALA A 42 2.17 0.22 -6.68
C ALA A 42 1.31 -0.18 -7.89
N SER A 43 0.77 0.78 -8.63
CA SER A 43 0.02 0.58 -9.88
C SER A 43 0.73 1.13 -11.12
N GLY A 44 1.96 1.60 -10.96
CA GLY A 44 2.70 2.27 -12.03
C GLY A 44 3.35 1.31 -13.02
N PRO A 45 3.87 1.84 -14.15
CA PRO A 45 4.53 1.04 -15.19
C PRO A 45 5.63 0.11 -14.64
N ARG A 46 6.32 0.52 -13.57
CA ARG A 46 7.35 -0.28 -12.90
C ARG A 46 6.78 -1.53 -12.24
N THR A 47 5.61 -1.46 -11.61
CA THR A 47 5.02 -2.63 -10.94
C THR A 47 4.44 -3.62 -11.96
N LEU A 48 3.82 -3.12 -13.02
CA LEU A 48 3.42 -3.97 -14.16
C LEU A 48 4.63 -4.66 -14.80
N PHE A 49 5.75 -3.94 -14.95
CA PHE A 49 7.00 -4.53 -15.42
C PHE A 49 7.50 -5.64 -14.49
N LEU A 50 7.53 -5.40 -13.16
CA LEU A 50 7.95 -6.41 -12.19
C LEU A 50 7.04 -7.65 -12.21
N ILE A 51 5.71 -7.48 -12.32
CA ILE A 51 4.77 -8.59 -12.45
C ILE A 51 5.01 -9.37 -13.74
N SER A 52 5.21 -8.67 -14.86
CA SER A 52 5.48 -9.30 -16.16
C SER A 52 6.81 -10.06 -16.16
N ALA A 53 7.85 -9.52 -15.51
CA ALA A 53 9.15 -10.15 -15.35
C ALA A 53 9.08 -11.37 -14.42
N ALA A 54 8.30 -11.29 -13.33
CA ALA A 54 8.03 -12.43 -12.45
C ALA A 54 7.26 -13.53 -13.20
N ALA A 55 6.24 -13.18 -13.98
CA ALA A 55 5.47 -14.13 -14.79
C ALA A 55 6.34 -14.76 -15.90
N ALA A 56 7.20 -13.99 -16.55
CA ALA A 56 8.13 -14.48 -17.56
C ALA A 56 9.19 -15.41 -16.94
N THR A 57 9.72 -15.05 -15.77
CA THR A 57 10.66 -15.88 -15.01
C THR A 57 10.00 -17.17 -14.56
N LEU A 58 8.74 -17.13 -14.10
CA LEU A 58 7.99 -18.33 -13.76
C LEU A 58 7.75 -19.22 -14.98
N ARG A 59 7.39 -18.63 -16.13
CA ARG A 59 7.12 -19.38 -17.37
C ARG A 59 8.35 -20.05 -17.97
N HIS A 60 9.52 -19.40 -17.93
CA HIS A 60 10.72 -19.90 -18.63
C HIS A 60 11.78 -20.45 -17.69
N GLY A 61 11.90 -19.92 -16.48
CA GLY A 61 12.86 -20.35 -15.46
C GLY A 61 12.24 -21.22 -14.34
N GLY A 62 10.92 -21.36 -14.32
CA GLY A 62 10.21 -22.16 -13.31
C GLY A 62 10.25 -21.55 -11.91
N ILE A 63 9.78 -22.34 -10.94
CA ILE A 63 9.60 -21.92 -9.55
C ILE A 63 10.93 -21.56 -8.87
N ALA A 64 12.01 -22.29 -9.19
CA ALA A 64 13.34 -22.04 -8.62
C ALA A 64 13.93 -20.69 -9.05
N ALA A 65 13.82 -20.33 -10.34
CA ALA A 65 14.29 -19.05 -10.84
C ALA A 65 13.45 -17.88 -10.29
N LEU A 66 12.13 -18.09 -10.16
CA LEU A 66 11.25 -17.10 -9.55
C LEU A 66 11.62 -16.87 -8.07
N ARG A 67 11.92 -17.93 -7.32
CA ARG A 67 12.38 -17.80 -5.92
C ARG A 67 13.65 -16.97 -5.82
N ALA A 68 14.65 -17.27 -6.66
CA ALA A 68 15.92 -16.53 -6.67
C ALA A 68 15.72 -15.04 -7.04
N LEU A 69 14.84 -14.75 -8.00
CA LEU A 69 14.48 -13.38 -8.36
C LEU A 69 13.86 -12.63 -7.18
N LEU A 70 12.92 -13.26 -6.47
CA LEU A 70 12.22 -12.66 -5.33
C LEU A 70 13.14 -12.43 -4.13
N GLU A 71 14.07 -13.35 -3.87
CA GLU A 71 15.10 -13.18 -2.83
C GLU A 71 16.05 -12.02 -3.18
N GLU A 72 16.46 -11.88 -4.44
CA GLU A 72 17.25 -10.74 -4.89
C GLU A 72 16.50 -9.41 -4.70
N GLN A 73 15.23 -9.36 -5.09
CA GLN A 73 14.40 -8.17 -4.93
C GLN A 73 14.22 -7.78 -3.47
N HIS A 74 14.08 -8.77 -2.58
CA HIS A 74 13.98 -8.56 -1.14
C HIS A 74 15.28 -7.98 -0.57
N ARG A 75 16.45 -8.48 -1.00
CA ARG A 75 17.76 -7.94 -0.61
C ARG A 75 17.96 -6.49 -1.05
N GLN A 76 17.39 -6.12 -2.20
CA GLN A 76 17.43 -4.75 -2.74
C GLN A 76 16.43 -3.79 -2.08
N GLY A 77 15.64 -4.24 -1.11
CA GLY A 77 14.66 -3.41 -0.40
C GLY A 77 13.40 -3.09 -1.21
N ASN A 78 13.11 -3.85 -2.27
CA ASN A 78 11.85 -3.70 -3.01
C ASN A 78 10.68 -4.31 -2.22
N ALA A 79 9.46 -3.85 -2.53
CA ALA A 79 8.24 -4.35 -1.89
C ALA A 79 8.09 -5.88 -2.07
N PRO A 80 7.64 -6.61 -1.04
CA PRO A 80 7.52 -8.06 -1.09
C PRO A 80 6.43 -8.48 -2.08
N VAL A 81 6.81 -9.32 -3.05
CA VAL A 81 5.88 -9.93 -4.02
C VAL A 81 5.55 -11.36 -3.56
N TYR A 82 4.27 -11.67 -3.51
CA TYR A 82 3.73 -12.99 -3.15
C TYR A 82 3.12 -13.68 -4.36
N VAL A 83 3.31 -15.00 -4.45
CA VAL A 83 2.77 -15.80 -5.55
C VAL A 83 1.88 -16.87 -4.96
N VAL A 84 0.60 -16.82 -5.32
CA VAL A 84 -0.44 -17.70 -4.79
C VAL A 84 -1.03 -18.55 -5.90
N ASP A 85 -1.28 -19.82 -5.58
CA ASP A 85 -1.93 -20.74 -6.49
C ASP A 85 -3.46 -20.53 -6.54
N THR A 86 -4.14 -21.34 -7.35
CA THR A 86 -5.61 -21.30 -7.48
C THR A 86 -6.35 -21.74 -6.21
N ALA A 87 -5.68 -22.43 -5.28
CA ALA A 87 -6.20 -22.80 -3.97
C ALA A 87 -5.98 -21.71 -2.92
N GLY A 88 -5.33 -20.60 -3.28
CA GLY A 88 -5.00 -19.50 -2.37
C GLY A 88 -3.79 -19.80 -1.47
N GLN A 89 -3.01 -20.83 -1.79
CA GLN A 89 -1.79 -21.18 -1.08
C GLN A 89 -0.60 -20.45 -1.70
N GLU A 90 0.28 -19.92 -0.85
CA GLU A 90 1.49 -19.26 -1.32
C GLU A 90 2.54 -20.31 -1.73
N LEU A 91 3.08 -20.15 -2.94
CA LEU A 91 3.94 -21.15 -3.59
C LEU A 91 5.25 -21.43 -2.84
N PHE A 92 5.69 -20.51 -1.99
CA PHE A 92 6.93 -20.57 -1.25
C PHE A 92 6.70 -20.84 0.26
N GLY A 93 5.46 -21.13 0.66
CA GLY A 93 5.09 -21.45 2.05
C GLY A 93 5.17 -20.25 2.98
N ARG A 94 5.21 -19.01 2.46
CA ARG A 94 5.22 -17.81 3.29
C ARG A 94 3.82 -17.51 3.81
N ALA A 95 3.72 -17.09 5.06
CA ALA A 95 2.46 -16.65 5.63
C ALA A 95 1.97 -15.37 4.91
N VAL A 96 0.88 -15.50 4.17
CA VAL A 96 0.17 -14.36 3.57
C VAL A 96 -1.04 -14.05 4.44
N GLN A 97 -1.23 -12.78 4.80
CA GLN A 97 -2.39 -12.41 5.58
C GLN A 97 -3.69 -12.67 4.78
N PRO A 98 -4.73 -13.20 5.44
CA PRO A 98 -5.95 -13.65 4.78
C PRO A 98 -6.71 -12.51 4.07
N GLU A 99 -6.59 -11.25 4.51
CA GLU A 99 -7.21 -10.13 3.79
C GLU A 99 -6.60 -9.90 2.40
N ALA A 100 -5.30 -10.10 2.19
CA ALA A 100 -4.70 -9.99 0.85
C ALA A 100 -5.17 -11.10 -0.07
N LEU A 101 -5.30 -12.32 0.43
CA LEU A 101 -5.81 -13.44 -0.36
C LEU A 101 -7.24 -13.18 -0.80
N ALA A 102 -8.08 -12.68 0.11
CA ALA A 102 -9.45 -12.29 -0.21
C ALA A 102 -9.48 -11.14 -1.24
N GLN A 103 -8.59 -10.15 -1.13
CA GLN A 103 -8.52 -9.02 -2.06
C GLN A 103 -8.01 -9.43 -3.44
N ALA A 104 -6.96 -10.25 -3.52
CA ALA A 104 -6.44 -10.82 -4.76
C ALA A 104 -7.49 -11.68 -5.47
N GLY A 105 -8.22 -12.51 -4.72
CA GLY A 105 -9.30 -13.33 -5.26
C GLY A 105 -10.50 -12.54 -5.78
N ARG A 106 -10.77 -11.35 -5.23
CA ARG A 106 -11.80 -10.44 -5.79
C ARG A 106 -11.38 -9.86 -7.13
N TRP A 107 -10.10 -9.57 -7.33
CA TRP A 107 -9.61 -8.99 -8.58
C TRP A 107 -9.35 -10.01 -9.67
N ALA A 108 -8.89 -11.21 -9.31
CA ALA A 108 -8.79 -12.31 -10.26
C ALA A 108 -10.14 -12.64 -10.90
N ARG A 109 -11.25 -12.55 -10.13
CA ARG A 109 -12.62 -12.75 -10.63
C ARG A 109 -13.19 -11.54 -11.39
N ALA A 110 -12.61 -10.36 -11.23
CA ALA A 110 -13.08 -9.15 -11.89
C ALA A 110 -12.64 -9.04 -13.36
N ASP A 111 -11.87 -10.03 -13.87
CA ASP A 111 -11.40 -10.16 -15.26
C ASP A 111 -10.87 -8.86 -15.87
N ARG A 112 -10.18 -8.07 -15.06
CA ARG A 112 -9.51 -6.84 -15.46
C ARG A 112 -8.07 -6.95 -15.00
N GLU A 113 -7.17 -6.76 -15.96
CA GLU A 113 -5.70 -6.63 -15.91
C GLU A 113 -5.02 -6.71 -14.53
N PRO A 114 -3.82 -7.33 -14.45
CA PRO A 114 -3.10 -7.58 -13.20
C PRO A 114 -3.03 -6.36 -12.26
N ARG A 115 -3.62 -6.49 -11.05
CA ARG A 115 -3.64 -5.46 -9.99
C ARG A 115 -3.10 -5.99 -8.65
N VAL A 116 -2.47 -5.09 -7.87
CA VAL A 116 -1.62 -5.38 -6.68
C VAL A 116 -2.33 -5.12 -5.34
N ALA A 117 -2.43 -6.14 -4.47
CA ALA A 117 -3.23 -6.14 -3.26
C ALA A 117 -2.39 -5.71 -2.07
N ARG A 118 -2.86 -4.74 -1.28
CA ARG A 118 -2.14 -4.24 -0.09
C ARG A 118 -2.70 -4.91 1.16
N LEU A 119 -1.77 -5.36 2.01
CA LEU A 119 -2.03 -5.73 3.39
C LEU A 119 -1.89 -4.50 4.27
N GLU A 120 -2.98 -4.13 4.91
CA GLU A 120 -2.97 -3.20 6.04
C GLU A 120 -2.68 -4.07 7.28
N THR A 121 -1.56 -3.82 7.95
CA THR A 121 -1.22 -4.36 9.29
C THR A 121 -1.91 -3.57 10.39
#